data_AF-A0A7S0PKS4-F1
#
_entry.id   AF-A0A7S0PKS4-F1
#
_cell.length_a   1.000
_cell.length_b   1.000
_cell.length_c   1.000
_cell.angle_alpha   90.00
_cell.angle_beta   90.00
_cell.angle_gamma   90.00
#
_symmetry.space_group_name_H-M   'P 1'
#
loop_
_entity.id
_entity.type
_entity.pdbx_description
1 polymer ?
#
loop_
_entity_poly.entity_id
_entity_poly.type
_entity_poly.pdbx_seq_one_letter_code
_entity_poly.pdbx_strand_id
1 'polypeptide(L)'
;PRWGTRHLRMGGQGSKPSSPKAGSPKAAPPPREPIASDPVPVAPPTPEPEPATPEARAVRAVDPRWAKVSARFAEICDRLDAIERRLPAPAAPGAPIPAGAPETSRRDDTCDAARRILADLVDSRGAPPGCARFVRVPANYYDEPLEFRRRCVGGATVDHMCKTIVMENTRCVNDDCADAFNSRWYLVVVQYTAKLNQQKLEKFLHELNNVDGRRCGKKNFNMRLAKEEDSERLTGYVKGAVCPFGCVESRMPVIISDKIVALEPQTFWLGAGEIDLKVGMSAADFVARAKPHVTDITY
;
A
#
# COMPACT_ATOMS: atom_id res chain seq x y z
N PRO A 1 -68.47 30.58 -2.52
CA PRO A 1 -68.84 29.74 -3.69
C PRO A 1 -68.07 28.42 -3.64
N ARG A 2 -68.84 27.32 -3.56
CA ARG A 2 -68.44 25.96 -3.14
C ARG A 2 -67.74 25.16 -4.24
N TRP A 3 -67.48 23.88 -3.89
CA TRP A 3 -67.02 22.72 -4.67
C TRP A 3 -65.50 22.48 -4.60
N GLY A 4 -64.98 21.38 -4.06
CA GLY A 4 -65.60 20.18 -3.49
C GLY A 4 -64.59 19.04 -3.51
N THR A 5 -64.05 18.69 -2.34
CA THR A 5 -63.17 17.55 -2.10
C THR A 5 -63.95 16.23 -2.24
N ARG A 6 -63.48 15.31 -3.09
CA ARG A 6 -63.93 13.91 -3.08
C ARG A 6 -62.84 13.03 -2.48
N HIS A 7 -63.16 12.48 -1.31
CA HIS A 7 -62.55 11.26 -0.80
C HIS A 7 -63.11 10.05 -1.55
N LEU A 8 -62.23 9.17 -2.02
CA LEU A 8 -62.58 7.78 -2.33
C LEU A 8 -61.99 6.88 -1.24
N ARG A 9 -62.88 6.16 -0.54
CA ARG A 9 -62.58 4.92 0.19
C ARG A 9 -63.14 3.76 -0.63
N MET A 10 -62.31 2.76 -0.90
CA MET A 10 -62.62 1.35 -1.16
C MET A 10 -61.41 0.61 -0.55
N GLY A 11 -61.48 -0.32 0.41
CA GLY A 11 -62.43 -1.42 0.57
C GLY A 11 -61.92 -2.62 -0.23
N GLY A 12 -61.18 -3.55 0.38
CA GLY A 12 -60.70 -4.75 -0.31
C GLY A 12 -59.68 -5.62 0.42
N GLN A 13 -60.20 -6.50 1.29
CA GLN A 13 -59.80 -7.87 1.63
C GLN A 13 -58.34 -8.35 1.46
N GLY A 14 -57.85 -8.99 2.54
CA GLY A 14 -56.59 -9.71 2.56
C GLY A 14 -56.60 -11.00 1.75
N SER A 15 -55.39 -11.42 1.37
CA SER A 15 -55.03 -12.78 0.96
C SER A 15 -53.51 -12.93 1.06
N LYS A 16 -53.01 -13.46 2.18
CA LYS A 16 -51.89 -14.44 2.16
C LYS A 16 -52.52 -15.78 1.76
N PRO A 17 -51.83 -16.78 1.17
CA PRO A 17 -50.39 -17.07 1.30
C PRO A 17 -49.72 -17.63 0.01
N SER A 18 -48.39 -17.72 -0.01
CA SER A 18 -47.69 -18.93 -0.48
C SER A 18 -46.18 -18.79 -0.28
N SER A 19 -45.66 -19.45 0.75
CA SER A 19 -44.24 -19.73 0.91
C SER A 19 -43.74 -20.60 -0.25
N PRO A 20 -42.56 -20.33 -0.84
CA PRO A 20 -41.91 -21.31 -1.70
C PRO A 20 -41.46 -22.48 -0.83
N LYS A 21 -41.87 -23.70 -1.23
CA LYS A 21 -41.42 -24.96 -0.66
C LYS A 21 -39.89 -25.02 -0.68
N ALA A 22 -39.30 -25.30 0.48
CA ALA A 22 -37.92 -25.76 0.59
C ALA A 22 -37.77 -27.04 -0.25
N GLY A 23 -37.00 -26.96 -1.33
CA GLY A 23 -36.54 -28.12 -2.07
C GLY A 23 -35.65 -28.95 -1.17
N SER A 24 -36.00 -30.22 -0.96
CA SER A 24 -35.14 -31.20 -0.33
C SER A 24 -33.81 -31.28 -1.09
N PRO A 25 -32.64 -31.22 -0.42
CA PRO A 25 -31.38 -31.46 -1.10
C PRO A 25 -31.38 -32.89 -1.64
N LYS A 26 -31.34 -33.05 -2.97
CA LYS A 26 -30.98 -34.31 -3.60
C LYS A 26 -29.56 -34.67 -3.11
N ALA A 27 -29.45 -35.81 -2.45
CA ALA A 27 -28.17 -36.38 -2.07
C ALA A 27 -27.24 -36.44 -3.29
N ALA A 28 -26.03 -35.92 -3.12
CA ALA A 28 -24.96 -36.07 -4.10
C ALA A 28 -24.68 -37.57 -4.30
N PRO A 29 -24.43 -38.02 -5.55
CA PRO A 29 -23.98 -39.39 -5.77
C PRO A 29 -22.63 -39.60 -5.06
N PRO A 30 -22.38 -40.80 -4.51
CA PRO A 30 -21.14 -41.08 -3.81
C PRO A 30 -19.93 -40.88 -4.75
N PRO A 31 -18.77 -40.46 -4.21
CA PRO A 31 -17.56 -40.32 -5.01
C PRO A 31 -17.21 -41.68 -5.63
N ARG A 32 -16.92 -41.68 -6.93
CA ARG A 32 -16.36 -42.84 -7.62
C ARG A 32 -15.06 -43.22 -6.93
N GLU A 33 -14.97 -44.46 -6.47
CA GLU A 33 -13.72 -45.06 -6.00
C GLU A 33 -12.64 -44.91 -7.09
N PRO A 34 -11.40 -44.59 -6.72
CA PRO A 34 -10.31 -44.53 -7.67
C PRO A 34 -10.11 -45.94 -8.25
N ILE A 35 -10.33 -46.07 -9.55
CA ILE A 35 -9.94 -47.26 -10.31
C ILE A 35 -8.43 -47.39 -10.14
N ALA A 36 -8.01 -48.41 -9.40
CA ALA A 36 -6.61 -48.81 -9.31
C ALA A 36 -6.12 -49.12 -10.72
N SER A 37 -5.19 -48.31 -11.22
CA SER A 37 -4.46 -48.63 -12.44
C SER A 37 -3.65 -49.90 -12.19
N ASP A 38 -3.85 -50.91 -13.04
CA ASP A 38 -3.05 -52.12 -13.05
C ASP A 38 -1.54 -51.80 -13.02
N PRO A 39 -0.73 -52.52 -12.23
CA PRO A 39 0.70 -52.27 -12.17
C PRO A 39 1.33 -52.58 -13.53
N VAL A 40 1.98 -51.57 -14.10
CA VAL A 40 2.85 -51.72 -15.27
C VAL A 40 3.90 -52.79 -14.95
N PRO A 41 4.10 -53.82 -15.79
CA PRO A 41 5.12 -54.84 -15.54
C PRO A 41 6.50 -54.17 -15.57
N VAL A 42 7.14 -54.14 -14.40
CA VAL A 42 8.53 -53.71 -14.24
C VAL A 42 9.40 -54.79 -14.87
N ALA A 43 10.10 -54.45 -15.95
CA ALA A 43 11.11 -55.32 -16.54
C ALA A 43 12.16 -55.68 -15.48
N PRO A 44 12.69 -56.93 -15.47
CA PRO A 44 13.71 -57.32 -14.49
C PRO A 44 14.94 -56.40 -14.63
N PRO A 45 15.59 -56.06 -13.50
CA PRO A 45 16.76 -55.19 -13.53
C PRO A 45 17.83 -55.81 -14.40
N THR A 46 18.34 -55.02 -15.34
CA THR A 46 19.56 -55.36 -16.08
C THR A 46 20.68 -55.52 -15.03
N PRO A 47 21.48 -56.58 -15.06
CA PRO A 47 22.57 -56.75 -14.10
C PRO A 47 23.48 -55.51 -14.14
N GLU A 48 23.67 -54.88 -12.99
CA GLU A 48 24.61 -53.78 -12.84
C GLU A 48 26.00 -54.28 -13.30
N PRO A 49 26.70 -53.52 -14.16
CA PRO A 49 28.09 -53.83 -14.46
C PRO A 49 28.88 -53.73 -13.15
N GLU A 50 29.70 -54.74 -12.87
CA GLU A 50 30.61 -54.73 -11.71
C GLU A 50 31.34 -53.39 -11.60
N PRO A 51 31.56 -52.87 -10.39
CA PRO A 51 32.27 -51.62 -10.21
C PRO A 51 33.67 -51.79 -10.81
N ALA A 52 33.92 -51.08 -11.91
CA ALA A 52 35.25 -50.97 -12.48
C ALA A 52 36.20 -50.54 -11.37
N THR A 53 37.28 -51.30 -11.19
CA THR A 53 38.40 -50.96 -10.32
C THR A 53 38.75 -49.49 -10.60
N PRO A 54 38.99 -48.64 -9.60
CA PRO A 54 39.31 -47.24 -9.86
C PRO A 54 40.67 -47.21 -10.56
N GLU A 55 40.65 -47.20 -11.89
CA GLU A 55 41.80 -46.74 -12.65
C GLU A 55 42.07 -45.35 -12.13
N ALA A 56 43.23 -45.21 -11.49
CA ALA A 56 43.73 -43.97 -10.95
C ALA A 56 43.65 -42.94 -12.08
N ARG A 57 42.60 -42.11 -12.03
CA ARG A 57 42.43 -40.99 -12.94
C ARG A 57 43.60 -40.08 -12.65
N ALA A 58 44.65 -40.20 -13.46
CA ALA A 58 45.86 -39.41 -13.31
C ALA A 58 45.43 -37.96 -13.19
N VAL A 59 45.66 -37.38 -12.01
CA VAL A 59 45.43 -35.97 -11.75
C VAL A 59 46.34 -35.26 -12.74
N ARG A 60 45.75 -34.76 -13.84
CA ARG A 60 46.50 -33.99 -14.84
C ARG A 60 47.20 -32.88 -14.09
N ALA A 61 48.52 -32.80 -14.22
CA ALA A 61 49.30 -31.75 -13.60
C ALA A 61 48.68 -30.40 -13.98
N VAL A 62 48.23 -29.66 -12.97
CA VAL A 62 47.64 -28.34 -13.15
C VAL A 62 48.72 -27.46 -13.77
N ASP A 63 48.44 -26.88 -14.94
CA ASP A 63 49.34 -25.96 -15.61
C ASP A 63 49.86 -24.92 -14.58
N PRO A 64 51.18 -24.69 -14.47
CA PRO A 64 51.74 -23.71 -13.53
C PRO A 64 51.10 -22.32 -13.64
N ARG A 65 50.61 -21.96 -14.84
CA ARG A 65 49.85 -20.73 -15.08
C ARG A 65 48.52 -20.72 -14.33
N TRP A 66 47.82 -21.85 -14.27
CA TRP A 66 46.57 -22.01 -13.52
C TRP A 66 46.81 -22.04 -12.01
N ALA A 67 47.91 -22.63 -11.54
CA ALA A 67 48.25 -22.62 -10.12
C ALA A 67 48.36 -21.19 -9.55
N LYS A 68 49.00 -20.28 -10.30
CA LYS A 68 49.11 -18.86 -9.91
C LYS A 68 47.76 -18.13 -9.92
N VAL A 69 46.89 -18.44 -10.88
CA VAL A 69 45.54 -17.86 -10.97
C VAL A 69 44.65 -18.36 -9.83
N SER A 70 44.68 -19.66 -9.54
CA SER A 70 43.93 -20.27 -8.43
C SER A 70 44.38 -19.73 -7.08
N ALA A 71 45.69 -19.57 -6.86
CA ALA A 71 46.22 -18.97 -5.63
C ALA A 71 45.72 -17.52 -5.44
N ARG A 72 45.73 -16.72 -6.53
CA ARG A 72 45.21 -15.36 -6.49
C ARG A 72 43.69 -15.32 -6.27
N PHE A 73 42.94 -16.28 -6.83
CA PHE A 73 41.50 -16.38 -6.60
C PHE A 73 41.19 -16.73 -5.15
N ALA A 74 41.92 -17.67 -4.56
CA ALA A 74 41.80 -18.01 -3.14
C ALA A 74 42.10 -16.80 -2.25
N GLU A 75 43.18 -16.04 -2.54
CA GLU A 75 43.50 -14.81 -1.81
C GLU A 75 42.37 -13.75 -1.92
N ILE A 76 41.76 -13.63 -3.10
CA ILE A 76 40.62 -12.72 -3.29
C ILE A 76 39.41 -13.19 -2.47
N CYS A 77 39.08 -14.49 -2.48
CA CYS A 77 38.00 -15.04 -1.67
C CYS A 77 38.25 -14.83 -0.17
N ASP A 78 39.45 -15.13 0.33
CA ASP A 78 39.81 -14.92 1.74
C ASP A 78 39.70 -13.45 2.15
N ARG A 79 40.07 -12.54 1.24
CA ARG A 79 39.92 -11.09 1.44
C ARG A 79 38.46 -10.66 1.43
N LEU A 80 37.62 -11.24 0.58
CA LEU A 80 36.17 -10.99 0.56
C LEU A 80 35.54 -11.47 1.87
N ASP A 81 35.83 -12.70 2.29
CA ASP A 81 35.37 -13.25 3.57
C ASP A 81 35.79 -12.38 4.76
N ALA A 82 37.04 -11.90 4.77
CA ALA A 82 37.54 -11.03 5.81
C ALA A 82 36.84 -9.65 5.83
N ILE A 83 36.45 -9.12 4.66
CA ILE A 83 35.66 -7.89 4.55
C ILE A 83 34.23 -8.16 5.04
N GLU A 84 33.60 -9.25 4.61
CA GLU A 84 32.24 -9.63 5.03
C GLU A 84 32.13 -9.82 6.54
N ARG A 85 33.12 -10.46 7.18
CA ARG A 85 33.17 -10.61 8.65
C ARG A 85 33.37 -9.30 9.41
N ARG A 86 33.93 -8.28 8.77
CA ARG A 86 34.13 -6.94 9.36
C ARG A 86 32.91 -6.05 9.19
N LEU A 87 32.02 -6.37 8.26
CA LEU A 87 30.77 -5.64 8.12
C LEU A 87 29.88 -5.95 9.33
N PRO A 88 29.31 -4.93 9.99
CA PRO A 88 28.32 -5.17 11.02
C PRO A 88 27.15 -5.96 10.43
N ALA A 89 26.58 -6.87 11.22
CA ALA A 89 25.40 -7.62 10.81
C ALA A 89 24.32 -6.63 10.33
N PRO A 90 23.63 -6.92 9.20
CA PRO A 90 22.58 -6.05 8.73
C PRO A 90 21.54 -5.87 9.84
N ALA A 91 21.15 -4.64 10.09
CA ALA A 91 20.12 -4.34 11.08
C ALA A 91 18.85 -5.14 10.75
N ALA A 92 18.19 -5.68 11.77
CA ALA A 92 16.96 -6.43 11.58
C ALA A 92 15.92 -5.58 10.81
N PRO A 93 15.07 -6.20 9.97
CA PRO A 93 13.93 -5.52 9.36
C PRO A 93 13.13 -4.75 10.40
N GLY A 94 12.78 -3.49 10.12
CA GLY A 94 12.04 -2.67 11.08
C GLY A 94 12.87 -2.03 12.21
N ALA A 95 14.16 -2.33 12.33
CA ALA A 95 14.97 -1.74 13.39
C ALA A 95 15.11 -0.22 13.21
N PRO A 96 14.84 0.60 14.24
CA PRO A 96 15.02 2.05 14.18
C PRO A 96 16.45 2.44 13.83
N ILE A 97 16.61 3.62 13.22
CA ILE A 97 17.92 4.21 12.95
C ILE A 97 18.18 5.28 14.02
N PRO A 98 19.29 5.20 14.77
CA PRO A 98 19.68 6.26 15.69
C PRO A 98 19.75 7.63 14.99
N ALA A 99 19.70 8.71 15.77
CA ALA A 99 19.92 10.04 15.23
C ALA A 99 21.28 10.12 14.50
N GLY A 100 21.32 10.77 13.35
CA GLY A 100 22.48 10.74 12.48
C GLY A 100 22.35 11.60 11.24
N ALA A 101 23.27 11.44 10.31
CA ALA A 101 23.27 12.14 9.03
C ALA A 101 22.22 11.55 8.07
N PRO A 102 21.72 12.30 7.07
CA PRO A 102 20.71 11.79 6.13
C PRO A 102 21.10 10.49 5.43
N GLU A 103 22.40 10.29 5.20
CA GLU A 103 23.00 9.14 4.52
C GLU A 103 22.89 7.84 5.31
N THR A 104 22.55 7.90 6.60
CA THR A 104 22.27 6.70 7.39
C THR A 104 20.90 6.09 7.09
N SER A 105 20.05 6.80 6.33
CA SER A 105 18.79 6.27 5.82
C SER A 105 19.03 5.01 4.99
N ARG A 106 18.14 4.02 5.08
CA ARG A 106 18.26 2.77 4.32
C ARG A 106 16.91 2.31 3.79
N ARG A 107 16.95 1.52 2.73
CA ARG A 107 15.76 0.86 2.19
C ARG A 107 15.22 -0.15 3.22
N ASP A 108 13.91 -0.16 3.41
CA ASP A 108 13.24 -1.12 4.29
C ASP A 108 11.83 -1.42 3.78
N ASP A 109 11.75 -2.28 2.77
CA ASP A 109 10.46 -2.75 2.23
C ASP A 109 9.93 -3.98 3.02
N THR A 110 10.64 -4.35 4.10
CA THR A 110 10.44 -5.63 4.79
C THR A 110 9.85 -5.48 6.18
N CYS A 111 9.68 -4.28 6.72
CA CYS A 111 8.94 -4.12 7.97
C CYS A 111 7.43 -4.34 7.76
N ASP A 112 6.70 -4.54 8.86
CA ASP A 112 5.27 -4.87 8.79
C ASP A 112 4.43 -3.73 8.19
N ALA A 113 4.79 -2.47 8.46
CA ALA A 113 4.11 -1.33 7.85
C ALA A 113 4.29 -1.28 6.32
N ALA A 114 5.50 -1.54 5.82
CA ALA A 114 5.77 -1.63 4.39
C ALA A 114 4.99 -2.79 3.74
N ARG A 115 4.99 -3.97 4.37
CA ARG A 115 4.22 -5.14 3.88
C ARG A 115 2.72 -4.86 3.81
N ARG A 116 2.16 -4.21 4.84
CA ARG A 116 0.73 -3.83 4.87
C ARG A 116 0.37 -2.87 3.73
N ILE A 117 1.23 -1.88 3.46
CA ILE A 117 1.03 -0.93 2.36
C ILE A 117 1.17 -1.63 1.00
N LEU A 118 2.17 -2.50 0.85
CA LEU A 118 2.39 -3.27 -0.38
C LEU A 118 1.24 -4.23 -0.68
N ALA A 119 0.68 -4.89 0.33
CA ALA A 119 -0.50 -5.75 0.16
C ALA A 119 -1.70 -4.97 -0.36
N ASP A 120 -1.98 -3.77 0.17
CA ASP A 120 -3.06 -2.93 -0.38
C ASP A 120 -2.76 -2.46 -1.82
N LEU A 121 -1.53 -1.99 -2.09
CA LEU A 121 -1.15 -1.52 -3.42
C LEU A 121 -1.21 -2.63 -4.47
N VAL A 122 -0.61 -3.78 -4.20
CA VAL A 122 -0.45 -4.87 -5.16
C VAL A 122 -1.70 -5.73 -5.21
N ASP A 123 -2.15 -6.25 -4.07
CA ASP A 123 -3.20 -7.27 -4.03
C ASP A 123 -4.59 -6.63 -4.22
N SER A 124 -4.86 -5.53 -3.53
CA SER A 124 -6.19 -4.87 -3.59
C SER A 124 -6.33 -3.92 -4.79
N ARG A 125 -5.25 -3.26 -5.20
CA ARG A 125 -5.28 -2.18 -6.24
C ARG A 125 -4.56 -2.54 -7.54
N GLY A 126 -3.97 -3.74 -7.64
CA GLY A 126 -3.35 -4.25 -8.86
C GLY A 126 -2.13 -3.45 -9.32
N ALA A 127 -1.39 -2.84 -8.39
CA ALA A 127 -0.17 -2.12 -8.70
C ALA A 127 0.96 -3.10 -9.09
N PRO A 128 1.86 -2.71 -10.03
CA PRO A 128 2.99 -3.55 -10.36
C PRO A 128 3.97 -3.64 -9.18
N PRO A 129 4.70 -4.75 -9.05
CA PRO A 129 5.80 -4.85 -8.10
C PRO A 129 6.79 -3.70 -8.29
N GLY A 130 7.27 -3.11 -7.19
CA GLY A 130 8.24 -2.02 -7.24
C GLY A 130 7.68 -0.61 -7.54
N CYS A 131 6.35 -0.44 -7.61
CA CYS A 131 5.72 0.88 -7.75
C CYS A 131 5.95 1.83 -6.56
N ALA A 132 6.42 1.30 -5.43
CA ALA A 132 6.70 2.04 -4.21
C ALA A 132 8.09 1.69 -3.67
N ARG A 133 8.79 2.69 -3.12
CA ARG A 133 10.10 2.56 -2.47
C ARG A 133 9.99 2.97 -1.01
N PHE A 134 10.38 2.09 -0.09
CA PHE A 134 10.35 2.40 1.34
C PHE A 134 11.74 2.74 1.85
N VAL A 135 11.82 3.80 2.65
CA VAL A 135 13.06 4.29 3.25
C VAL A 135 12.83 4.51 4.73
N ARG A 136 13.64 3.83 5.54
CA ARG A 136 13.73 4.12 6.96
C ARG A 136 14.72 5.26 7.19
N VAL A 137 14.33 6.25 7.96
CA VAL A 137 15.05 7.50 8.20
C VAL A 137 15.57 7.59 9.64
N PRO A 138 16.55 8.47 9.93
CA PRO A 138 17.12 8.64 11.28
C PRO A 138 16.10 9.13 12.31
N ALA A 139 16.32 8.81 13.60
CA ALA A 139 15.41 9.23 14.68
C ALA A 139 15.24 10.76 14.80
N ASN A 140 16.25 11.56 14.42
CA ASN A 140 16.16 13.03 14.39
C ASN A 140 15.41 13.59 13.18
N TYR A 141 14.81 12.76 12.31
CA TYR A 141 14.17 13.20 11.07
C TYR A 141 13.15 14.34 11.27
N TYR A 142 12.30 14.26 12.29
CA TYR A 142 11.28 15.29 12.55
C TYR A 142 11.78 16.50 13.35
N ASP A 143 12.98 16.40 13.94
CA ASP A 143 13.65 17.50 14.63
C ASP A 143 14.44 18.39 13.66
N GLU A 144 14.78 17.85 12.49
CA GLU A 144 15.59 18.50 11.48
C GLU A 144 14.77 19.30 10.44
N PRO A 145 15.37 20.28 9.74
CA PRO A 145 14.73 21.03 8.66
C PRO A 145 14.29 20.16 7.47
N LEU A 146 13.38 20.68 6.63
CA LEU A 146 12.88 19.95 5.45
C LEU A 146 13.98 19.53 4.47
N GLU A 147 15.05 20.31 4.33
CA GLU A 147 16.19 19.94 3.47
C GLU A 147 16.94 18.69 3.98
N PHE A 148 17.07 18.53 5.29
CA PHE A 148 17.59 17.29 5.87
C PHE A 148 16.69 16.12 5.53
N ARG A 149 15.37 16.28 5.76
CA ARG A 149 14.36 15.25 5.51
C ARG A 149 14.32 14.82 4.04
N ARG A 150 14.41 15.78 3.13
CA ARG A 150 14.52 15.55 1.68
C ARG A 150 15.74 14.70 1.36
N ARG A 151 16.91 15.02 1.93
CA ARG A 151 18.13 14.24 1.73
C ARG A 151 18.01 12.80 2.22
N CYS A 152 17.34 12.57 3.36
CA CYS A 152 17.15 11.22 3.90
C CYS A 152 16.50 10.27 2.88
N VAL A 153 15.52 10.77 2.14
CA VAL A 153 14.77 9.97 1.17
C VAL A 153 15.25 10.13 -0.27
N GLY A 154 16.16 11.07 -0.54
CA GLY A 154 16.63 11.39 -1.89
C GLY A 154 15.58 12.11 -2.73
N GLY A 155 14.74 12.97 -2.13
CA GLY A 155 13.80 13.82 -2.88
C GLY A 155 14.54 14.89 -3.70
N ALA A 156 14.00 15.30 -4.85
CA ALA A 156 14.65 16.29 -5.70
C ALA A 156 14.66 17.68 -5.07
N THR A 157 13.52 18.13 -4.55
CA THR A 157 13.37 19.39 -3.79
C THR A 157 12.50 19.17 -2.55
N VAL A 158 12.45 20.15 -1.65
CA VAL A 158 11.56 20.08 -0.47
C VAL A 158 10.08 20.00 -0.85
N ASP A 159 9.71 20.44 -2.06
CA ASP A 159 8.34 20.35 -2.58
C ASP A 159 7.92 18.91 -2.90
N HIS A 160 8.88 17.99 -3.02
CA HIS A 160 8.62 16.56 -3.18
C HIS A 160 8.29 15.87 -1.85
N MET A 161 8.47 16.58 -0.73
CA MET A 161 8.11 16.10 0.60
C MET A 161 6.64 16.41 0.83
N CYS A 162 5.81 15.37 0.97
CA CYS A 162 4.38 15.49 1.14
C CYS A 162 3.92 14.86 2.46
N LYS A 163 2.72 15.22 2.89
CA LYS A 163 2.06 14.64 4.04
C LYS A 163 0.63 14.28 3.69
N THR A 164 0.15 13.25 4.36
CA THR A 164 -1.26 12.88 4.37
C THR A 164 -1.85 13.33 5.70
N ILE A 165 -3.01 13.97 5.65
CA ILE A 165 -3.79 14.33 6.84
C ILE A 165 -5.22 13.83 6.67
N VAL A 166 -5.84 13.44 7.78
CA VAL A 166 -7.27 13.08 7.79
C VAL A 166 -8.07 14.34 8.08
N MET A 167 -8.97 14.69 7.16
CA MET A 167 -9.91 15.78 7.31
C MET A 167 -11.30 15.23 7.60
N GLU A 168 -11.98 15.78 8.60
CA GLU A 168 -13.34 15.46 8.99
C GLU A 168 -14.29 16.57 8.51
N ASN A 169 -15.37 16.20 7.82
CA ASN A 169 -16.51 17.06 7.63
C ASN A 169 -17.42 16.97 8.86
N THR A 170 -17.29 17.89 9.82
CA THR A 170 -18.04 17.84 11.08
C THR A 170 -19.53 18.14 10.93
N ARG A 171 -19.97 18.49 9.72
CA ARG A 171 -21.38 18.74 9.37
C ARG A 171 -21.92 17.72 8.37
N CYS A 172 -21.16 16.66 8.08
CA CYS A 172 -21.65 15.56 7.28
C CYS A 172 -22.82 14.87 7.99
N VAL A 173 -23.83 14.49 7.22
CA VAL A 173 -24.97 13.70 7.71
C VAL A 173 -24.66 12.21 7.73
N ASN A 174 -23.66 11.79 6.93
CA ASN A 174 -23.16 10.43 6.93
C ASN A 174 -22.17 10.27 8.09
N ASP A 175 -22.15 9.10 8.70
CA ASP A 175 -21.24 8.71 9.78
C ASP A 175 -20.15 7.75 9.32
N ASP A 176 -20.08 7.47 8.02
CA ASP A 176 -19.13 6.54 7.39
C ASP A 176 -18.39 7.14 6.17
N CYS A 177 -17.60 6.30 5.51
CA CYS A 177 -16.89 6.58 4.26
C CYS A 177 -17.51 5.86 3.04
N ALA A 178 -18.80 5.47 3.09
CA ALA A 178 -19.39 4.67 2.03
C ALA A 178 -19.68 5.48 0.76
N ASP A 179 -20.11 6.74 0.91
CA ASP A 179 -20.30 7.66 -0.22
C ASP A 179 -19.03 8.47 -0.44
N ALA A 180 -18.25 8.12 -1.48
CA ALA A 180 -17.01 8.82 -1.78
C ALA A 180 -17.19 10.30 -2.13
N PHE A 181 -18.41 10.69 -2.54
CA PHE A 181 -18.74 12.08 -2.83
C PHE A 181 -19.13 12.83 -1.55
N ASN A 182 -19.76 12.16 -0.57
CA ASN A 182 -20.19 12.75 0.70
C ASN A 182 -19.72 11.95 1.91
N SER A 183 -18.43 11.65 2.01
CA SER A 183 -17.87 10.96 3.18
C SER A 183 -17.73 11.90 4.36
N ARG A 184 -17.75 11.35 5.58
CA ARG A 184 -17.41 12.13 6.77
C ARG A 184 -15.91 12.41 6.87
N TRP A 185 -15.07 11.48 6.43
CA TRP A 185 -13.61 11.61 6.49
C TRP A 185 -12.97 11.51 5.11
N TYR A 186 -11.89 12.26 4.91
CA TYR A 186 -11.10 12.28 3.69
C TYR A 186 -9.61 12.24 4.02
N LEU A 187 -8.85 11.51 3.22
CA LEU A 187 -7.39 11.63 3.20
C LEU A 187 -7.03 12.79 2.28
N VAL A 188 -6.28 13.75 2.80
CA VAL A 188 -5.83 14.91 2.03
C VAL A 188 -4.32 14.92 1.95
N VAL A 189 -3.79 14.90 0.72
CA VAL A 189 -2.37 14.84 0.42
C VAL A 189 -1.89 16.20 -0.10
N VAL A 190 -0.96 16.81 0.63
CA VAL A 190 -0.39 18.14 0.34
C VAL A 190 1.12 18.14 0.58
N GLN A 191 1.82 19.08 -0.05
CA GLN A 191 3.26 19.28 0.16
C GLN A 191 3.51 19.86 1.57
N TYR A 192 4.69 19.58 2.15
CA TYR A 192 5.08 20.20 3.43
C TYR A 192 5.31 21.70 3.31
N THR A 193 5.72 22.17 2.13
CA THR A 193 5.96 23.58 1.81
C THR A 193 4.66 24.37 1.58
N ALA A 194 3.55 23.66 1.30
CA ALA A 194 2.26 24.26 1.04
C ALA A 194 1.36 24.28 2.28
N LYS A 195 0.49 25.28 2.35
CA LYS A 195 -0.60 25.35 3.34
C LYS A 195 -1.90 24.89 2.68
N LEU A 196 -2.64 24.01 3.35
CA LEU A 196 -3.99 23.61 2.92
C LEU A 196 -4.92 24.84 2.93
N ASN A 197 -5.63 25.04 1.84
CA ASN A 197 -6.69 26.04 1.73
C ASN A 197 -8.05 25.36 1.96
N GLN A 198 -8.60 25.51 3.17
CA GLN A 198 -9.87 24.91 3.57
C GLN A 198 -11.05 25.40 2.72
N GLN A 199 -11.05 26.66 2.29
CA GLN A 199 -12.14 27.22 1.47
C GLN A 199 -12.16 26.59 0.08
N LYS A 200 -10.99 26.39 -0.54
CA LYS A 200 -10.88 25.68 -1.82
C LYS A 200 -11.34 24.22 -1.69
N LEU A 201 -10.94 23.54 -0.61
CA LEU A 201 -11.37 22.17 -0.32
C LEU A 201 -12.89 22.07 -0.14
N GLU A 202 -13.50 22.94 0.67
CA GLU A 202 -14.95 22.96 0.89
C GLU A 202 -15.73 23.30 -0.38
N LYS A 203 -15.22 24.26 -1.17
CA LYS A 203 -15.80 24.60 -2.47
C LYS A 203 -15.77 23.38 -3.41
N PHE A 204 -14.63 22.70 -3.51
CA PHE A 204 -14.48 21.51 -4.32
C PHE A 204 -15.46 20.40 -3.89
N LEU A 205 -15.53 20.09 -2.60
CA LEU A 205 -16.44 19.07 -2.07
C LEU A 205 -17.91 19.43 -2.32
N HIS A 206 -18.27 20.69 -2.15
CA HIS A 206 -19.61 21.17 -2.47
C HIS A 206 -19.92 20.97 -3.96
N GLU A 207 -19.02 21.35 -4.86
CA GLU A 207 -19.20 21.15 -6.31
C GLU A 207 -19.31 19.67 -6.67
N LEU A 208 -18.44 18.83 -6.10
CA LEU A 208 -18.44 17.38 -6.26
C LEU A 208 -19.77 16.72 -5.83
N ASN A 209 -20.47 17.30 -4.86
CA ASN A 209 -21.76 16.81 -4.36
C ASN A 209 -22.99 17.37 -5.09
N ASN A 210 -22.80 18.32 -6.01
CA ASN A 210 -23.89 18.97 -6.73
C ASN A 210 -23.87 18.63 -8.23
N VAL A 211 -23.40 17.42 -8.56
CA VAL A 211 -23.46 16.81 -9.90
C VAL A 211 -24.48 15.66 -9.93
N ASP A 212 -24.97 15.31 -11.11
CA ASP A 212 -25.86 14.17 -11.36
C ASP A 212 -27.17 14.16 -10.54
N GLY A 213 -27.76 15.34 -10.36
CA GLY A 213 -29.04 15.50 -9.65
C GLY A 213 -28.93 15.47 -8.13
N ARG A 214 -27.73 15.22 -7.57
CA ARG A 214 -27.46 15.39 -6.15
C ARG A 214 -27.48 16.87 -5.78
N ARG A 215 -28.00 17.16 -4.58
CA ARG A 215 -27.96 18.51 -4.01
C ARG A 215 -27.58 18.48 -2.55
N CYS A 216 -26.38 18.97 -2.25
CA CYS A 216 -25.91 19.17 -0.88
C CYS A 216 -25.64 20.66 -0.66
N GLY A 217 -26.29 21.27 0.33
CA GLY A 217 -26.11 22.69 0.61
C GLY A 217 -24.74 22.98 1.21
N LYS A 218 -24.13 24.13 0.85
CA LYS A 218 -22.83 24.60 1.38
C LYS A 218 -22.68 24.48 2.90
N LYS A 219 -23.77 24.69 3.65
CA LYS A 219 -23.78 24.62 5.12
C LYS A 219 -23.41 23.24 5.68
N ASN A 220 -23.49 22.17 4.87
CA ASN A 220 -23.19 20.79 5.25
C ASN A 220 -21.70 20.44 5.11
N PHE A 221 -20.86 21.39 4.68
CA PHE A 221 -19.41 21.23 4.60
C PHE A 221 -18.77 22.14 5.65
N ASN A 222 -18.03 21.52 6.58
CA ASN A 222 -17.14 22.20 7.52
C ASN A 222 -15.94 21.29 7.76
N MET A 223 -14.89 21.47 6.97
CA MET A 223 -13.73 20.60 6.99
C MET A 223 -12.79 21.00 8.12
N ARG A 224 -12.54 20.06 9.03
CA ARG A 224 -11.62 20.23 10.16
C ARG A 224 -10.57 19.13 10.12
N LEU A 225 -9.41 19.41 10.70
CA LEU A 225 -8.43 18.34 10.94
C LEU A 225 -9.09 17.35 11.90
N ALA A 226 -9.07 16.07 11.57
CA ALA A 226 -9.58 15.03 12.45
C ALA A 226 -8.77 15.01 13.76
N LYS A 227 -9.42 14.58 14.84
CA LYS A 227 -8.73 14.29 16.09
C LYS A 227 -7.71 13.18 15.88
N GLU A 228 -6.64 13.18 16.67
CA GLU A 228 -5.57 12.18 16.56
C GLU A 228 -6.11 10.76 16.74
N GLU A 229 -6.97 10.55 17.75
CA GLU A 229 -7.66 9.29 18.02
C GLU A 229 -8.48 8.79 16.82
N ASP A 230 -9.22 9.69 16.14
CA ASP A 230 -10.00 9.34 14.96
C ASP A 230 -9.10 9.04 13.76
N SER A 231 -8.05 9.85 13.55
CA SER A 231 -7.07 9.61 12.49
C SER A 231 -6.41 8.25 12.66
N GLU A 232 -5.97 7.90 13.87
CA GLU A 232 -5.34 6.62 14.16
C GLU A 232 -6.33 5.46 14.04
N ARG A 233 -7.56 5.61 14.55
CA ARG A 233 -8.61 4.59 14.40
C ARG A 233 -8.95 4.31 12.93
N LEU A 234 -9.05 5.34 12.10
CA LEU A 234 -9.44 5.22 10.68
C LEU A 234 -8.29 4.71 9.80
N THR A 235 -7.07 5.16 10.07
CA THR A 235 -5.91 4.83 9.22
C THR A 235 -5.14 3.61 9.75
N GLY A 236 -5.17 3.38 11.06
CA GLY A 236 -4.29 2.45 11.76
C GLY A 236 -2.84 2.94 11.83
N TYR A 237 -2.62 4.25 11.66
CA TYR A 237 -1.31 4.87 11.68
C TYR A 237 -1.27 6.03 12.68
N VAL A 238 -0.14 6.11 13.39
CA VAL A 238 0.13 7.23 14.30
C VAL A 238 0.36 8.53 13.53
N LYS A 239 0.22 9.65 14.24
CA LYS A 239 0.49 10.98 13.70
C LYS A 239 1.89 11.07 13.10
N GLY A 240 1.97 11.69 11.91
CA GLY A 240 3.23 11.81 11.16
C GLY A 240 3.63 10.55 10.38
N ALA A 241 2.83 9.49 10.43
CA ALA A 241 3.07 8.26 9.67
C ALA A 241 1.95 7.92 8.67
N VAL A 242 0.90 8.76 8.59
CA VAL A 242 -0.28 8.47 7.78
C VAL A 242 0.06 8.28 6.29
N CYS A 243 -0.34 7.11 5.77
CA CYS A 243 -0.27 6.73 4.37
C CYS A 243 -1.70 6.59 3.81
N PRO A 244 -1.99 7.00 2.55
CA PRO A 244 -3.30 6.77 1.93
C PRO A 244 -3.60 5.31 1.60
N PHE A 245 -2.61 4.43 1.71
CA PHE A 245 -2.72 3.00 1.43
C PHE A 245 -2.64 2.19 2.71
N GLY A 246 -3.25 1.01 2.70
CA GLY A 246 -3.26 0.11 3.85
C GLY A 246 -4.08 0.62 5.04
N CYS A 247 -4.92 1.64 4.87
CA CYS A 247 -5.78 2.16 5.94
C CYS A 247 -6.75 1.10 6.49
N VAL A 248 -7.15 1.22 7.76
CA VAL A 248 -8.19 0.35 8.36
C VAL A 248 -9.53 0.59 7.67
N GLU A 249 -9.95 1.84 7.50
CA GLU A 249 -11.06 2.21 6.64
C GLU A 249 -10.55 2.43 5.20
N SER A 250 -10.65 1.38 4.39
CA SER A 250 -10.11 1.36 3.02
C SER A 250 -10.90 2.18 2.01
N ARG A 251 -12.13 2.60 2.33
CA ARG A 251 -13.01 3.38 1.43
C ARG A 251 -12.85 4.88 1.60
N MET A 252 -12.03 5.34 2.54
CA MET A 252 -11.82 6.78 2.76
C MET A 252 -11.33 7.45 1.47
N PRO A 253 -12.07 8.44 0.93
CA PRO A 253 -11.70 9.06 -0.33
C PRO A 253 -10.42 9.87 -0.19
N VAL A 254 -9.61 9.86 -1.26
CA VAL A 254 -8.33 10.57 -1.31
C VAL A 254 -8.48 11.83 -2.14
N ILE A 255 -7.99 12.94 -1.62
CA ILE A 255 -7.87 14.22 -2.33
C ILE A 255 -6.39 14.59 -2.35
N ILE A 256 -5.85 14.94 -3.51
CA ILE A 256 -4.45 15.33 -3.68
C ILE A 256 -4.36 16.70 -4.34
N SER A 257 -3.40 17.51 -3.88
CA SER A 257 -3.12 18.79 -4.55
C SER A 257 -2.61 18.54 -5.96
N ASP A 258 -3.21 19.24 -6.93
CA ASP A 258 -2.73 19.35 -8.31
C ASP A 258 -1.23 19.67 -8.42
N LYS A 259 -0.69 20.54 -7.54
CA LYS A 259 0.73 20.88 -7.46
C LYS A 259 1.65 19.68 -7.25
N ILE A 260 1.19 18.59 -6.61
CA ILE A 260 1.98 17.36 -6.43
C ILE A 260 2.04 16.58 -7.75
N VAL A 261 0.93 16.52 -8.47
CA VAL A 261 0.85 15.82 -9.76
C VAL A 261 1.68 16.54 -10.84
N ALA A 262 1.88 17.85 -10.67
CA ALA A 262 2.69 18.69 -11.54
C ALA A 262 4.19 18.77 -11.16
N LEU A 263 4.66 18.00 -10.17
CA LEU A 263 6.07 18.00 -9.77
C LEU A 263 6.98 17.45 -10.86
N GLU A 264 8.19 17.99 -10.96
CA GLU A 264 9.26 17.44 -11.80
C GLU A 264 10.55 17.23 -10.98
N PRO A 265 11.06 15.99 -10.88
CA PRO A 265 10.47 14.74 -11.37
C PRO A 265 9.13 14.40 -10.69
N GLN A 266 8.25 13.66 -11.38
CA GLN A 266 6.93 13.24 -10.88
C GLN A 266 6.98 12.14 -9.81
N THR A 267 7.85 12.30 -8.81
CA THR A 267 7.98 11.43 -7.65
C THR A 267 7.79 12.24 -6.39
N PHE A 268 7.20 11.66 -5.36
CA PHE A 268 7.01 12.36 -4.10
C PHE A 268 7.01 11.38 -2.93
N TRP A 269 7.17 11.92 -1.72
CA TRP A 269 7.41 11.16 -0.50
C TRP A 269 6.30 11.39 0.53
N LEU A 270 5.83 10.32 1.15
CA LEU A 270 4.80 10.31 2.20
C LEU A 270 5.26 9.54 3.44
N GLY A 271 4.49 9.65 4.53
CA GLY A 271 4.58 8.72 5.66
C GLY A 271 4.15 7.31 5.24
N ALA A 272 4.73 6.29 5.87
CA ALA A 272 4.53 4.89 5.48
C ALA A 272 4.13 3.99 6.67
N GLY A 273 3.29 4.50 7.56
CA GLY A 273 2.72 3.76 8.68
C GLY A 273 3.56 3.72 9.96
N GLU A 274 4.86 3.97 9.87
CA GLU A 274 5.75 4.25 10.99
C GLU A 274 6.34 5.67 10.91
N ILE A 275 6.66 6.26 12.07
CA ILE A 275 7.18 7.64 12.16
C ILE A 275 8.51 7.77 11.41
N ASP A 276 9.35 6.75 11.42
CA ASP A 276 10.66 6.72 10.78
C ASP A 276 10.63 5.98 9.43
N LEU A 277 9.47 5.62 8.89
CA LEU A 277 9.34 5.03 7.56
C LEU A 277 8.67 5.99 6.57
N LYS A 278 9.24 6.07 5.37
CA LYS A 278 8.77 6.92 4.27
C LYS A 278 8.57 6.08 3.03
N VAL A 279 7.52 6.41 2.26
CA VAL A 279 7.23 5.76 0.97
C VAL A 279 7.34 6.79 -0.13
N GLY A 280 8.12 6.44 -1.16
CA GLY A 280 8.27 7.22 -2.38
C GLY A 280 7.63 6.51 -3.55
N MET A 281 6.88 7.23 -4.37
CA MET A 281 6.27 6.68 -5.59
C MET A 281 6.03 7.75 -6.64
N SER A 282 5.69 7.34 -7.86
CA SER A 282 5.34 8.27 -8.92
C SER A 282 3.94 8.85 -8.72
N ALA A 283 3.73 10.10 -9.14
CA ALA A 283 2.40 10.72 -9.16
C ALA A 283 1.43 9.94 -10.06
N ALA A 284 1.91 9.44 -11.20
CA ALA A 284 1.13 8.63 -12.12
C ALA A 284 0.64 7.32 -11.47
N ASP A 285 1.52 6.57 -10.80
CA ASP A 285 1.13 5.36 -10.07
C ASP A 285 0.17 5.70 -8.94
N PHE A 286 0.45 6.74 -8.15
CA PHE A 286 -0.46 7.15 -7.08
C PHE A 286 -1.86 7.43 -7.62
N VAL A 287 -2.00 8.21 -8.69
CA VAL A 287 -3.29 8.54 -9.30
C VAL A 287 -3.99 7.28 -9.82
N ALA A 288 -3.26 6.37 -10.47
CA ALA A 288 -3.81 5.13 -10.99
C ALA A 288 -4.33 4.19 -9.89
N ARG A 289 -3.67 4.13 -8.73
CA ARG A 289 -3.99 3.18 -7.64
C ARG A 289 -4.89 3.75 -6.55
N ALA A 290 -4.66 4.98 -6.14
CA ALA A 290 -5.50 5.65 -5.14
C ALA A 290 -6.81 6.18 -5.75
N LYS A 291 -6.84 6.42 -7.08
CA LYS A 291 -7.96 7.09 -7.78
C LYS A 291 -8.42 8.37 -7.05
N PRO A 292 -7.48 9.28 -6.72
CA PRO A 292 -7.80 10.44 -5.90
C PRO A 292 -8.56 11.49 -6.71
N HIS A 293 -9.23 12.39 -6.00
CA HIS A 293 -9.62 13.68 -6.58
C HIS A 293 -8.41 14.60 -6.65
N VAL A 294 -8.00 14.98 -7.86
CA VAL A 294 -6.91 15.93 -8.10
C VAL A 294 -7.52 17.33 -8.21
N THR A 295 -7.10 18.26 -7.36
CA THR A 295 -7.68 19.62 -7.33
C THR A 295 -6.74 20.64 -6.67
N ASP A 296 -6.96 21.91 -6.94
CA ASP A 296 -6.26 23.02 -6.28
C ASP A 296 -6.82 23.22 -4.87
N ILE A 297 -6.09 22.71 -3.87
CA ILE A 297 -6.46 22.77 -2.45
C ILE A 297 -5.39 23.45 -1.60
N THR A 298 -4.44 24.16 -2.21
CA THR A 298 -3.34 24.84 -1.50
C THR A 298 -3.31 26.33 -1.83
N TYR A 299 -2.56 27.11 -1.04
CA TYR A 299 -2.23 28.51 -1.38
C TYR A 299 -1.13 28.53 -2.44
#